data_AF-A0A8B8F3K6-F1
#
_entry.id   AF-A0A8B8F3K6-F1
#
_cell.length_a   1.000
_cell.length_b   1.000
_cell.length_c   1.000
_cell.angle_alpha   90.00
_cell.angle_beta   90.00
_cell.angle_gamma   90.00
#
_symmetry.space_group_name_H-M   'P 1'
#
loop_
_entity.id
_entity.type
_entity.pdbx_description
1 polymer ?
#
loop_
_entity_poly.entity_id
_entity_poly.type
_entity_poly.pdbx_seq_one_letter_code
_entity_poly.pdbx_strand_id
1 'polypeptide(L)'
;MRSITDDRNSKKFRKSKLILGFVYGLFLSLILYHFVIVDLEFSDQTTHLMGIVISLFLSIGHAISQQVRCLGLLVMPTFCDKSGQRVLVAMVFAYVMAGPLNNITKNGSEVIRVFTCSGALVYNLSKTRYELMFKPFQEALLNLKRPSKNEEHMKNINRISESDEVENKYKNKLRRKCKGIISRADENCKAAFKRSYDKCKESVHWSVNWALCWPMQVTFVCNLTPRK
;
A
#
# COMPACT_ATOMS: atom_id res chain seq x y z
N MET A 1 -36.33 -36.47 49.52
CA MET A 1 -35.08 -36.67 48.73
C MET A 1 -35.11 -36.03 47.32
N ARG A 2 -36.22 -36.15 46.56
CA ARG A 2 -36.33 -35.62 45.18
C ARG A 2 -36.25 -34.08 45.08
N SER A 3 -36.83 -33.34 46.03
CA SER A 3 -36.76 -31.86 46.11
C SER A 3 -35.34 -31.30 46.37
N ILE A 4 -34.51 -31.97 47.20
CA ILE A 4 -33.12 -31.55 47.47
C ILE A 4 -32.21 -31.80 46.26
N THR A 5 -32.55 -32.79 45.44
CA THR A 5 -31.78 -33.14 44.24
C THR A 5 -32.05 -32.14 43.10
N ASP A 6 -33.30 -31.64 43.01
CA ASP A 6 -33.72 -30.61 42.04
C ASP A 6 -33.06 -29.24 42.32
N ASP A 7 -33.09 -28.78 43.58
CA ASP A 7 -32.45 -27.50 43.98
C ASP A 7 -30.92 -27.51 43.77
N ARG A 8 -30.26 -28.64 44.03
CA ARG A 8 -28.83 -28.81 43.74
C ARG A 8 -28.52 -28.77 42.24
N ASN A 9 -29.36 -29.37 41.41
CA ASN A 9 -29.17 -29.39 39.96
C ASN A 9 -29.42 -28.00 39.34
N SER A 10 -30.44 -27.27 39.81
CA SER A 10 -30.72 -25.89 39.38
C SER A 10 -29.57 -24.92 39.73
N LYS A 11 -29.03 -25.00 40.96
CA LYS A 11 -27.87 -24.21 41.39
C LYS A 11 -26.61 -24.56 40.60
N LYS A 12 -26.38 -25.85 40.30
CA LYS A 12 -25.25 -26.32 39.49
C LYS A 12 -25.32 -25.79 38.05
N PHE A 13 -26.50 -25.81 37.44
CA PHE A 13 -26.75 -25.29 36.10
C PHE A 13 -26.56 -23.76 36.04
N ARG A 14 -27.02 -23.02 37.06
CA ARG A 14 -26.83 -21.56 37.16
C ARG A 14 -25.35 -21.17 37.30
N LYS A 15 -24.58 -21.90 38.12
CA LYS A 15 -23.13 -21.68 38.24
C LYS A 15 -22.39 -21.99 36.94
N SER A 16 -22.75 -23.09 36.27
CA SER A 16 -22.14 -23.48 34.99
C SER A 16 -22.35 -22.42 33.90
N LYS A 17 -23.55 -21.85 33.80
CA LYS A 17 -23.83 -20.75 32.84
C LYS A 17 -23.01 -19.49 33.14
N LEU A 18 -22.81 -19.17 34.42
CA LEU A 18 -22.05 -18.00 34.83
C LEU A 18 -20.56 -18.15 34.51
N ILE A 19 -19.99 -19.32 34.82
CA ILE A 19 -18.59 -19.66 34.50
C ILE A 19 -18.36 -19.66 33.00
N LEU A 20 -19.24 -20.32 32.23
CA LEU A 20 -19.12 -20.39 30.77
C LEU A 20 -19.22 -19.00 30.13
N GLY A 21 -20.12 -18.14 30.62
CA GLY A 21 -20.24 -16.77 30.16
C GLY A 21 -18.99 -15.94 30.44
N PHE A 22 -18.41 -16.05 31.64
CA PHE A 22 -17.18 -15.33 31.99
C PHE A 22 -15.98 -15.77 31.13
N VAL A 23 -15.83 -17.08 30.91
CA VAL A 23 -14.79 -17.62 30.03
C VAL A 23 -14.96 -17.15 28.58
N TYR A 24 -16.19 -17.16 28.08
CA TYR A 24 -16.49 -16.64 26.74
C TYR A 24 -16.22 -15.14 26.61
N GLY A 25 -16.57 -14.35 27.63
CA GLY A 25 -16.29 -12.91 27.67
C GLY A 25 -14.79 -12.59 27.68
N LEU A 26 -14.00 -13.34 28.45
CA LEU A 26 -12.54 -13.22 28.45
C LEU A 26 -11.95 -13.57 27.08
N PHE A 27 -12.40 -14.66 26.46
CA PHE A 27 -11.94 -15.07 25.13
C PHE A 27 -12.25 -14.01 24.07
N LEU A 28 -13.48 -13.48 24.06
CA LEU A 28 -13.89 -12.42 23.13
C LEU A 28 -13.07 -11.13 23.35
N SER A 29 -12.77 -10.78 24.60
CA SER A 29 -11.95 -9.61 24.90
C SER A 29 -10.49 -9.76 24.47
N LEU A 30 -9.90 -10.95 24.58
CA LEU A 30 -8.53 -11.22 24.11
C LEU A 30 -8.44 -11.08 22.58
N ILE A 31 -9.44 -11.58 21.86
CA ILE A 31 -9.54 -11.41 20.40
C ILE A 31 -9.61 -9.92 20.05
N LEU A 32 -10.50 -9.15 20.68
CA LEU A 32 -10.62 -7.72 20.42
C LEU A 32 -9.35 -6.93 20.77
N TYR A 33 -8.64 -7.32 21.84
CA TYR A 33 -7.37 -6.70 22.22
C TYR A 33 -6.32 -6.86 21.11
N HIS A 34 -6.14 -8.08 20.58
CA HIS A 34 -5.18 -8.34 19.52
C HIS A 34 -5.57 -7.72 18.16
N PHE A 35 -6.85 -7.70 17.80
CA PHE A 35 -7.31 -7.23 16.49
C PHE A 35 -7.62 -5.74 16.38
N VAL A 36 -7.88 -5.06 17.50
CA VAL A 36 -8.30 -3.65 17.47
C VAL A 36 -7.28 -2.78 18.21
N ILE A 37 -6.92 -3.16 19.43
CA ILE A 37 -6.15 -2.29 20.32
C ILE A 37 -4.65 -2.27 19.95
N VAL A 38 -4.11 -3.38 19.44
CA VAL A 38 -2.71 -3.44 18.95
C VAL A 38 -2.55 -2.76 17.58
N ASP A 39 -3.61 -2.72 16.76
CA ASP A 39 -3.61 -2.07 15.45
C ASP A 39 -3.76 -0.54 15.53
N LEU A 40 -4.25 0.01 16.65
CA LEU A 40 -4.22 1.44 16.92
C LEU A 40 -2.89 1.76 17.61
N GLU A 41 -1.94 2.36 16.88
CA GLU A 41 -0.58 2.79 17.31
C GLU A 41 -0.56 3.78 18.51
N PHE A 42 -1.12 3.38 19.66
CA PHE A 42 -1.07 4.13 20.92
C PHE A 42 0.17 3.75 21.74
N SER A 43 0.50 4.60 22.72
CA SER A 43 1.57 4.35 23.70
C SER A 43 1.32 3.04 24.48
N ASP A 44 2.37 2.24 24.69
CA ASP A 44 2.30 0.89 25.29
C ASP A 44 1.48 0.86 26.59
N GLN A 45 1.68 1.87 27.45
CA GLN A 45 1.00 1.97 28.75
C GLN A 45 -0.52 2.18 28.60
N THR A 46 -0.92 3.03 27.65
CA THR A 46 -2.33 3.32 27.39
C THR A 46 -3.05 2.14 26.76
N THR A 47 -2.36 1.42 25.88
CA THR A 47 -2.86 0.23 25.18
C THR A 47 -3.19 -0.91 26.14
N HIS A 48 -2.28 -1.20 27.09
CA HIS A 48 -2.51 -2.22 28.11
C HIS A 48 -3.62 -1.83 29.11
N LEU A 49 -3.65 -0.58 29.58
CA LEU A 49 -4.66 -0.11 30.52
C LEU A 49 -6.07 -0.22 29.93
N MET A 50 -6.26 0.26 28.70
CA MET A 50 -7.55 0.18 28.01
C MET A 50 -7.97 -1.28 27.77
N GLY A 51 -7.01 -2.15 27.42
CA GLY A 51 -7.25 -3.59 27.25
C GLY A 51 -7.76 -4.27 28.53
N ILE A 52 -7.14 -3.98 29.68
CA ILE A 52 -7.57 -4.53 30.99
C ILE A 52 -8.97 -4.05 31.34
N VAL A 53 -9.24 -2.75 31.16
CA VAL A 53 -10.55 -2.14 31.43
C VAL A 53 -11.63 -2.81 30.58
N ILE A 54 -11.43 -2.87 29.26
CA ILE A 54 -12.38 -3.48 28.32
C ILE A 54 -12.62 -4.96 28.64
N SER A 55 -11.57 -5.71 29.00
CA SER A 55 -11.68 -7.12 29.40
C SER A 55 -12.53 -7.34 30.65
N LEU A 56 -12.33 -6.51 31.66
CA LEU A 56 -13.13 -6.53 32.90
C LEU A 56 -14.61 -6.26 32.61
N PHE A 57 -14.90 -5.20 31.86
CA PHE A 57 -16.27 -4.83 31.52
C PHE A 57 -16.98 -5.87 30.64
N LEU A 58 -16.31 -6.42 29.62
CA LEU A 58 -16.91 -7.45 28.75
C LEU A 58 -17.13 -8.77 29.47
N SER A 59 -16.17 -9.21 30.30
CA SER A 59 -16.27 -10.48 31.03
C SER A 59 -17.38 -10.44 32.09
N ILE A 60 -17.47 -9.34 32.84
CA ILE A 60 -18.56 -9.11 33.80
C ILE A 60 -19.90 -8.95 33.06
N GLY A 61 -19.92 -8.21 31.95
CA GLY A 61 -21.12 -8.02 31.12
C GLY A 61 -21.71 -9.33 30.63
N HIS A 62 -20.87 -10.27 30.16
CA HIS A 62 -21.29 -11.62 29.78
C HIS A 62 -21.73 -12.49 30.94
N ALA A 63 -21.21 -12.27 32.15
CA ALA A 63 -21.61 -13.04 33.33
C ALA A 63 -22.99 -12.61 33.86
N ILE A 64 -23.37 -11.33 33.70
CA ILE A 64 -24.57 -10.76 34.33
C ILE A 64 -25.72 -10.53 33.34
N SER A 65 -25.46 -9.99 32.15
CA SER A 65 -26.51 -9.50 31.26
C SER A 65 -26.89 -10.50 30.16
N GLN A 66 -28.18 -10.80 30.06
CA GLN A 66 -28.70 -11.66 28.99
C GLN A 66 -28.62 -10.98 27.61
N GLN A 67 -28.75 -9.65 27.54
CA GLN A 67 -28.66 -8.89 26.29
C GLN A 67 -27.23 -8.93 25.73
N VAL A 68 -26.23 -8.75 26.60
CA VAL A 68 -24.81 -8.79 26.23
C VAL A 68 -24.39 -10.19 25.78
N ARG A 69 -24.94 -11.23 26.41
CA ARG A 69 -24.74 -12.62 25.96
C ARG A 69 -25.25 -12.86 24.55
N CYS A 70 -26.48 -12.44 24.24
CA CYS A 70 -27.06 -12.61 22.91
C CYS A 70 -26.27 -11.82 21.86
N LEU A 71 -25.91 -10.58 22.16
CA LEU A 71 -25.11 -9.75 21.27
C LEU A 71 -23.73 -10.38 21.02
N GLY A 72 -23.04 -10.82 22.07
CA GLY A 72 -21.75 -11.50 21.93
C GLY A 72 -21.84 -12.84 21.21
N LEU A 73 -22.93 -13.59 21.37
CA LEU A 73 -23.17 -14.81 20.61
C LEU A 73 -23.42 -14.52 19.12
N LEU A 74 -23.95 -13.33 18.78
CA LEU A 74 -24.07 -12.85 17.41
C LEU A 74 -22.77 -12.27 16.86
N VAL A 75 -21.85 -11.78 17.71
CA VAL A 75 -20.55 -11.26 17.27
C VAL A 75 -19.77 -12.33 16.50
N MET A 76 -19.72 -13.57 16.99
CA MET A 76 -19.07 -14.69 16.29
C MET A 76 -19.65 -14.93 14.88
N PRO A 77 -20.97 -15.08 14.70
CA PRO A 77 -21.63 -15.07 13.40
C PRO A 77 -21.36 -13.83 12.55
N THR A 78 -21.28 -12.62 13.12
CA THR A 78 -21.04 -11.39 12.33
C THR A 78 -19.62 -11.31 11.77
N PHE A 79 -18.62 -11.87 12.47
CA PHE A 79 -17.27 -12.03 11.91
C PHE A 79 -17.24 -13.09 10.80
N CYS A 80 -18.05 -14.14 10.94
CA CYS A 80 -18.25 -15.15 9.91
C CYS A 80 -19.22 -14.73 8.79
N ASP A 81 -19.92 -13.61 8.94
CA ASP A 81 -20.86 -13.08 7.95
C ASP A 81 -20.11 -12.45 6.77
N LYS A 82 -20.80 -12.32 5.63
CA LYS A 82 -20.24 -11.75 4.39
C LYS A 82 -19.62 -10.37 4.61
N SER A 83 -20.09 -9.61 5.59
CA SER A 83 -19.54 -8.30 5.94
C SER A 83 -18.23 -8.40 6.73
N GLY A 84 -18.19 -9.24 7.76
CA GLY A 84 -17.00 -9.46 8.59
C GLY A 84 -15.85 -10.13 7.84
N GLN A 85 -16.16 -11.07 6.95
CA GLN A 85 -15.17 -11.71 6.08
C GLN A 85 -14.42 -10.70 5.21
N ARG A 86 -15.10 -9.66 4.69
CA ARG A 86 -14.44 -8.62 3.87
C ARG A 86 -13.42 -7.83 4.68
N VAL A 87 -13.77 -7.47 5.92
CA VAL A 87 -12.87 -6.72 6.83
C VAL A 87 -11.66 -7.57 7.22
N LEU A 88 -11.87 -8.82 7.60
CA LEU A 88 -10.78 -9.75 7.92
C LEU A 88 -9.84 -9.98 6.72
N VAL A 89 -10.39 -10.18 5.52
CA VAL A 89 -9.59 -10.32 4.30
C VAL A 89 -8.80 -9.03 4.01
N ALA A 90 -9.38 -7.86 4.23
CA ALA A 90 -8.68 -6.58 4.04
C ALA A 90 -7.54 -6.35 5.06
N MET A 91 -7.74 -6.73 6.33
CA MET A 91 -6.69 -6.68 7.35
C MET A 91 -5.55 -7.64 7.01
N VAL A 92 -5.85 -8.91 6.72
CA VAL A 92 -4.80 -9.88 6.35
C VAL A 92 -4.09 -9.44 5.07
N PHE A 93 -4.81 -8.88 4.10
CA PHE A 93 -4.23 -8.26 2.92
C PHE A 93 -3.24 -7.15 3.27
N ALA A 94 -3.61 -6.23 4.18
CA ALA A 94 -2.74 -5.14 4.61
C ALA A 94 -1.46 -5.65 5.26
N TYR A 95 -1.57 -6.63 6.14
CA TYR A 95 -0.44 -7.29 6.79
C TYR A 95 0.48 -8.02 5.79
N VAL A 96 -0.08 -8.74 4.83
CA VAL A 96 0.67 -9.44 3.77
C VAL A 96 1.35 -8.44 2.84
N MET A 97 0.74 -7.28 2.57
CA MET A 97 1.30 -6.23 1.72
C MET A 97 2.38 -5.39 2.40
N ALA A 98 2.39 -5.29 3.73
CA ALA A 98 3.37 -4.49 4.47
C ALA A 98 4.83 -4.90 4.18
N GLY A 99 5.10 -6.20 3.99
CA GLY A 99 6.42 -6.72 3.63
C GLY A 99 6.91 -6.22 2.25
N PRO A 100 6.20 -6.55 1.15
CA PRO A 100 6.51 -6.05 -0.18
C PRO A 100 6.60 -4.53 -0.25
N LEU A 101 5.67 -3.81 0.41
CA LEU A 101 5.66 -2.34 0.45
C LEU A 101 6.95 -1.79 1.05
N ASN A 102 7.41 -2.32 2.19
CA ASN A 102 8.64 -1.87 2.83
C ASN A 102 9.90 -2.15 1.98
N ASN A 103 9.89 -3.23 1.19
CA ASN A 103 10.97 -3.51 0.25
C ASN A 103 10.93 -2.60 -0.99
N ILE A 104 9.73 -2.31 -1.51
CA ILE A 104 9.54 -1.40 -2.65
C ILE A 104 9.89 0.03 -2.25
N THR A 105 9.50 0.50 -1.07
CA THR A 105 9.80 1.87 -0.61
C THR A 105 11.30 2.07 -0.41
N LYS A 106 12.03 1.09 0.12
CA LYS A 106 13.50 1.14 0.22
C LYS A 106 14.18 1.23 -1.16
N ASN A 107 13.66 0.52 -2.15
CA ASN A 107 14.14 0.59 -3.54
C ASN A 107 13.56 1.77 -4.34
N GLY A 108 12.53 2.44 -3.82
CA GLY A 108 11.82 3.54 -4.46
C GLY A 108 12.67 4.79 -4.68
N SER A 109 13.73 4.98 -3.87
CA SER A 109 14.67 6.09 -4.07
C SER A 109 15.39 6.01 -5.42
N GLU A 110 15.58 4.81 -5.97
CA GLU A 110 16.16 4.60 -7.30
C GLU A 110 15.16 5.00 -8.40
N VAL A 111 13.89 4.62 -8.21
CA VAL A 111 12.80 4.96 -9.14
C VAL A 111 12.60 6.47 -9.21
N ILE A 112 12.57 7.16 -8.06
CA ILE A 112 12.45 8.62 -7.99
C ILE A 112 13.63 9.28 -8.73
N ARG A 113 14.85 8.77 -8.57
CA ARG A 113 16.05 9.28 -9.27
C ARG A 113 15.96 9.17 -10.79
N VAL A 114 15.26 8.15 -11.30
CA VAL A 114 15.03 8.00 -12.74
C VAL A 114 13.98 8.99 -13.25
N PHE A 115 12.92 9.23 -12.48
CA PHE A 115 11.93 10.26 -12.81
C PHE A 115 12.56 11.66 -12.82
N THR A 116 13.43 11.98 -11.86
CA THR A 116 14.14 13.26 -11.83
C THR A 116 15.14 13.38 -12.99
N CYS A 117 15.85 12.30 -13.36
CA CYS A 117 16.72 12.30 -14.54
C CYS A 117 15.94 12.51 -15.85
N SER A 118 14.76 11.88 -15.98
CA SER A 118 13.88 12.06 -17.14
C SER A 118 13.31 13.47 -17.21
N GLY A 119 12.92 14.04 -16.06
CA GLY A 119 12.44 15.42 -15.94
C GLY A 119 13.52 16.45 -16.27
N ALA A 120 14.74 16.26 -15.76
CA ALA A 120 15.87 17.16 -16.04
C ALA A 120 16.24 17.15 -17.54
N LEU A 121 16.15 15.99 -18.20
CA LEU A 121 16.38 15.87 -19.64
C LEU A 121 15.31 16.60 -20.46
N VAL A 122 14.03 16.39 -20.13
CA VAL A 122 12.91 17.08 -20.80
C VAL A 122 13.00 18.59 -20.57
N TYR A 123 13.34 19.03 -19.36
CA TYR A 123 13.52 20.44 -19.03
C TYR A 123 14.63 21.10 -19.85
N ASN A 124 15.83 20.52 -19.86
CA ASN A 124 16.97 21.08 -20.60
C ASN A 124 16.68 21.11 -22.10
N LEU A 125 16.03 20.07 -22.64
CA LEU A 125 15.62 20.08 -24.04
C LEU A 125 14.55 21.15 -24.34
N SER A 126 13.53 21.26 -23.49
CA SER A 126 12.49 22.27 -23.64
C SER A 126 13.08 23.67 -23.60
N LYS A 127 14.10 23.90 -22.76
CA LYS A 127 14.86 25.15 -22.73
C LYS A 127 15.60 25.40 -24.03
N THR A 128 16.35 24.42 -24.55
CA THR A 128 17.06 24.55 -25.83
C THR A 128 16.08 24.84 -26.98
N ARG A 129 14.97 24.10 -27.08
CA ARG A 129 13.95 24.37 -28.12
C ARG A 129 13.31 25.74 -27.97
N TYR A 130 13.04 26.17 -26.75
CA TYR A 130 12.53 27.52 -26.48
C TYR A 130 13.54 28.59 -26.92
N GLU A 131 14.81 28.45 -26.56
CA GLU A 131 15.84 29.42 -26.95
C GLU A 131 16.10 29.41 -28.46
N LEU A 132 16.04 28.26 -29.14
CA LEU A 132 16.24 28.21 -30.60
C LEU A 132 15.02 28.65 -31.42
N MET A 133 13.79 28.46 -30.94
CA MET A 133 12.58 28.79 -31.72
C MET A 133 11.97 30.14 -31.34
N PHE A 134 11.83 30.41 -30.04
CA PHE A 134 11.09 31.59 -29.56
C PHE A 134 11.98 32.84 -29.47
N LYS A 135 13.22 32.69 -29.00
CA LYS A 135 14.15 33.82 -28.84
C LYS A 135 14.50 34.52 -30.16
N PRO A 136 14.88 33.83 -31.25
CA PRO A 136 15.17 34.52 -32.50
C PRO A 136 13.93 35.13 -33.14
N PHE A 137 12.73 34.61 -32.85
CA PHE A 137 11.49 35.23 -33.30
C PHE A 137 11.23 36.56 -32.57
N GLN A 138 11.48 36.62 -31.25
CA GLN A 138 11.40 37.87 -30.50
C GLN A 138 12.46 38.88 -30.97
N GLU A 139 13.69 38.43 -31.17
CA GLU A 139 14.78 39.28 -31.67
C GLU A 139 14.50 39.76 -33.11
N ALA A 140 13.99 38.90 -33.99
CA ALA A 140 13.59 39.28 -35.35
C ALA A 140 12.41 40.25 -35.37
N LEU A 141 11.40 40.10 -34.51
CA LEU A 141 10.32 41.08 -34.38
C LEU A 141 10.81 42.42 -33.82
N LEU A 142 11.74 42.40 -32.85
CA LEU A 142 12.39 43.60 -32.30
C LEU A 142 13.31 44.27 -33.32
N ASN A 143 13.96 43.49 -34.19
CA ASN A 143 14.82 43.98 -35.25
C ASN A 143 14.05 44.38 -36.51
N LEU A 144 12.88 43.82 -36.81
CA LEU A 144 11.98 44.34 -37.86
C LEU A 144 11.45 45.74 -37.51
N LYS A 145 11.42 46.07 -36.21
CA LYS A 145 11.16 47.43 -35.72
C LYS A 145 12.38 48.37 -35.92
N ARG A 146 13.53 47.87 -36.40
CA ARG A 146 14.75 48.65 -36.70
C ARG A 146 15.19 48.43 -38.16
N PRO A 147 15.53 49.48 -38.92
CA PRO A 147 15.84 49.30 -40.34
C PRO A 147 17.19 48.59 -40.57
N SER A 148 17.11 47.36 -41.08
CA SER A 148 18.05 46.59 -41.92
C SER A 148 19.43 46.17 -41.38
N LYS A 149 19.72 44.85 -41.46
CA LYS A 149 20.85 44.25 -42.21
C LYS A 149 20.70 42.71 -42.25
N ASN A 150 20.46 42.18 -43.45
CA ASN A 150 20.17 40.77 -43.72
C ASN A 150 21.45 40.05 -44.17
N GLU A 151 22.20 39.44 -43.25
CA GLU A 151 23.29 38.49 -43.58
C GLU A 151 23.49 37.37 -42.54
N GLU A 152 22.93 37.49 -41.32
CA GLU A 152 23.16 36.51 -40.23
C GLU A 152 22.36 35.20 -40.34
N HIS A 153 21.32 35.15 -41.18
CA HIS A 153 20.38 34.01 -41.22
C HIS A 153 20.98 32.68 -41.70
N MET A 154 22.00 32.69 -42.58
CA MET A 154 22.54 31.45 -43.19
C MET A 154 23.63 30.77 -42.34
N LYS A 155 24.43 31.55 -41.58
CA LYS A 155 25.47 31.00 -40.67
C LYS A 155 24.88 30.32 -39.44
N ASN A 156 23.70 30.75 -39.02
CA ASN A 156 23.02 30.19 -37.85
C ASN A 156 22.47 28.78 -38.13
N ILE A 157 21.99 28.50 -39.35
CA ILE A 157 21.40 27.21 -39.73
C ILE A 157 22.43 26.06 -39.72
N ASN A 158 23.64 26.26 -40.24
CA ASN A 158 24.67 25.21 -40.24
C ASN A 158 25.17 24.87 -38.82
N ARG A 159 25.28 25.87 -37.94
CA ARG A 159 25.64 25.65 -36.52
C ARG A 159 24.53 24.94 -35.73
N ILE A 160 23.27 25.14 -36.12
CA ILE A 160 22.11 24.45 -35.54
C ILE A 160 22.14 22.96 -35.91
N SER A 161 22.36 22.62 -37.18
CA SER A 161 22.43 21.22 -37.64
C SER A 161 23.52 20.40 -36.95
N GLU A 162 24.72 20.98 -36.79
CA GLU A 162 25.86 20.28 -36.17
C GLU A 162 25.69 20.13 -34.64
N SER A 163 25.08 21.13 -33.99
CA SER A 163 24.71 21.06 -32.56
C SER A 163 23.60 20.04 -32.31
N ASP A 164 22.62 19.93 -33.21
CA ASP A 164 21.50 19.01 -33.11
C ASP A 164 21.95 17.54 -33.20
N GLU A 165 22.96 17.23 -34.02
CA GLU A 165 23.49 15.87 -34.14
C GLU A 165 24.24 15.43 -32.88
N VAL A 166 25.09 16.30 -32.32
CA VAL A 166 25.81 16.05 -31.06
C VAL A 166 24.83 15.91 -29.89
N GLU A 167 23.80 16.77 -29.84
CA GLU A 167 22.75 16.69 -28.83
C GLU A 167 21.93 15.39 -28.94
N ASN A 168 21.56 14.99 -30.16
CA ASN A 168 20.82 13.76 -30.40
C ASN A 168 21.65 12.52 -30.04
N LYS A 169 22.96 12.52 -30.32
CA LYS A 169 23.87 11.44 -29.91
C LYS A 169 23.95 11.34 -28.38
N TYR A 170 24.05 12.47 -27.69
CA TYR A 170 24.06 12.52 -26.22
C TYR A 170 22.73 12.03 -25.63
N LYS A 171 21.59 12.52 -26.14
CA LYS A 171 20.24 12.06 -25.78
C LYS A 171 20.07 10.56 -25.96
N ASN A 172 20.52 10.01 -27.09
CA ASN A 172 20.38 8.58 -27.38
C ASN A 172 21.24 7.72 -26.45
N LYS A 173 22.43 8.19 -26.04
CA LYS A 173 23.26 7.52 -25.03
C LYS A 173 22.59 7.55 -23.66
N LEU A 174 22.02 8.68 -23.27
CA LEU A 174 21.34 8.85 -21.98
C LEU A 174 20.01 8.08 -21.91
N ARG A 175 19.22 8.13 -22.98
CA ARG A 175 17.97 7.37 -23.13
C ARG A 175 18.20 5.87 -23.00
N ARG A 176 19.31 5.35 -23.54
CA ARG A 176 19.70 3.94 -23.36
C ARG A 176 20.01 3.62 -21.90
N LYS A 177 20.74 4.49 -21.20
CA LYS A 177 21.03 4.33 -19.76
C LYS A 177 19.75 4.35 -18.93
N CYS A 178 18.88 5.34 -19.11
CA CYS A 178 17.60 5.40 -18.40
C CYS A 178 16.71 4.20 -18.71
N LYS A 179 16.63 3.76 -19.98
CA LYS A 179 15.84 2.59 -20.36
C LYS A 179 16.33 1.32 -19.66
N GLY A 180 17.65 1.11 -19.58
CA GLY A 180 18.23 -0.03 -18.86
C GLY A 180 17.89 -0.02 -17.37
N ILE A 181 17.91 1.15 -16.72
CA ILE A 181 17.57 1.29 -15.30
C ILE A 181 16.07 1.05 -15.08
N ILE A 182 15.19 1.61 -15.91
CA ILE A 182 13.73 1.40 -15.83
C ILE A 182 13.37 -0.07 -16.03
N SER A 183 13.96 -0.73 -17.04
CA SER A 183 13.73 -2.15 -17.28
C SER A 183 14.17 -3.01 -16.08
N ARG A 184 15.31 -2.68 -15.45
CA ARG A 184 15.76 -3.37 -14.25
C ARG A 184 14.84 -3.13 -13.04
N ALA A 185 14.27 -1.93 -12.91
CA ALA A 185 13.29 -1.61 -11.87
C ALA A 185 11.97 -2.38 -12.08
N ASP A 186 11.47 -2.46 -13.31
CA ASP A 186 10.29 -3.25 -13.69
C ASP A 186 10.48 -4.74 -13.36
N GLU A 187 11.64 -5.32 -13.72
CA GLU A 187 11.98 -6.72 -13.41
C GLU A 187 12.09 -6.98 -11.90
N ASN A 188 12.81 -6.12 -11.16
CA ASN A 188 12.96 -6.26 -9.72
C ASN A 188 11.62 -6.13 -8.98
N CYS A 189 10.74 -5.23 -9.44
CA CYS A 189 9.39 -5.10 -8.92
C CYS A 189 8.60 -6.39 -9.12
N LYS A 190 8.53 -6.90 -10.36
CA LYS A 190 7.83 -8.16 -10.68
C LYS A 190 8.39 -9.35 -9.89
N ALA A 191 9.71 -9.42 -9.73
CA ALA A 191 10.37 -10.45 -8.94
C ALA A 191 9.99 -10.38 -7.45
N ALA A 192 9.86 -9.18 -6.87
CA ALA A 192 9.44 -9.00 -5.48
C ALA A 192 8.00 -9.48 -5.24
N PHE A 193 7.07 -9.13 -6.14
CA PHE A 193 5.69 -9.63 -6.06
C PHE A 193 5.61 -11.15 -6.22
N LYS A 194 6.38 -11.71 -7.16
CA LYS A 194 6.42 -13.16 -7.39
C LYS A 194 6.98 -13.94 -6.19
N ARG A 195 8.10 -13.49 -5.61
CA ARG A 195 8.65 -14.11 -4.38
C ARG A 195 7.68 -14.06 -3.22
N SER A 196 6.94 -12.97 -3.09
CA SER A 196 5.97 -12.81 -2.03
C SER A 196 4.76 -13.72 -2.24
N TYR A 197 4.31 -13.91 -3.50
CA TYR A 197 3.29 -14.87 -3.87
C TYR A 197 3.70 -16.31 -3.54
N ASP A 198 4.92 -16.71 -3.91
CA ASP A 198 5.44 -18.05 -3.64
C ASP A 198 5.52 -18.32 -2.13
N LYS A 199 6.05 -17.36 -1.36
CA LYS A 199 6.11 -17.45 0.10
C LYS A 199 4.72 -17.51 0.74
N CYS A 200 3.77 -16.72 0.25
CA CYS A 200 2.37 -16.77 0.69
C CYS A 200 1.79 -18.17 0.48
N LYS A 201 1.95 -18.73 -0.72
CA LYS A 201 1.43 -20.04 -1.11
C LYS A 201 1.98 -21.18 -0.26
N GLU A 202 3.24 -21.09 0.18
CA GLU A 202 3.87 -22.08 1.06
C GLU A 202 3.46 -21.94 2.53
N SER A 203 3.13 -20.71 2.98
CA SER A 203 2.85 -20.43 4.39
C SER A 203 1.38 -20.67 4.76
N VAL A 204 0.47 -20.62 3.79
CA VAL A 204 -0.99 -20.68 4.04
C VAL A 204 -1.61 -22.02 3.61
N HIS A 205 -2.65 -22.42 4.34
CA HIS A 205 -3.39 -23.64 4.03
C HIS A 205 -4.01 -23.59 2.63
N TRP A 206 -4.10 -24.74 1.95
CA TRP A 206 -4.54 -24.84 0.56
C TRP A 206 -5.92 -24.19 0.29
N SER A 207 -6.81 -24.25 1.28
CA SER A 207 -8.19 -23.73 1.21
C SER A 207 -8.30 -22.20 1.21
N VAL A 208 -7.31 -21.48 1.75
CA VAL A 208 -7.32 -20.00 1.83
C VAL A 208 -6.33 -19.33 0.87
N ASN A 209 -5.52 -20.13 0.20
CA ASN A 209 -4.45 -19.71 -0.71
C ASN A 209 -4.97 -18.80 -1.84
N TRP A 210 -6.11 -19.16 -2.43
CA TRP A 210 -6.74 -18.40 -3.51
C TRP A 210 -7.19 -16.99 -3.09
N ALA A 211 -7.51 -16.77 -1.81
CA ALA A 211 -7.96 -15.48 -1.31
C ALA A 211 -6.79 -14.63 -0.78
N LEU A 212 -5.88 -15.25 -0.03
CA LEU A 212 -4.78 -14.55 0.63
C LEU A 212 -3.63 -14.19 -0.34
N CYS A 213 -3.36 -15.04 -1.34
CA CYS A 213 -2.20 -14.86 -2.22
C CYS A 213 -2.54 -14.18 -3.56
N TRP A 214 -3.81 -14.17 -3.98
CA TRP A 214 -4.26 -13.47 -5.20
C TRP A 214 -3.82 -11.99 -5.29
N PRO A 215 -3.87 -11.19 -4.21
CA PRO A 215 -3.31 -9.84 -4.17
C PRO A 215 -1.91 -9.65 -4.78
N MET A 216 -1.06 -10.66 -4.68
CA MET A 216 0.33 -10.59 -5.14
C MET A 216 0.49 -10.85 -6.65
N GLN A 217 -0.58 -11.27 -7.32
CA GLN A 217 -0.60 -11.41 -8.78
C GLN A 217 -0.80 -10.08 -9.50
N VAL A 218 -1.01 -8.98 -8.77
CA VAL A 218 -1.29 -7.65 -9.32
C VAL A 218 0.01 -6.97 -9.78
N THR A 219 0.62 -7.50 -10.84
CA THR A 219 1.89 -6.98 -11.39
C THR A 219 1.71 -5.75 -12.27
N PHE A 220 0.47 -5.27 -12.49
CA PHE A 220 0.23 -4.08 -13.32
C PHE A 220 0.90 -2.83 -12.74
N VAL A 221 1.04 -2.76 -11.41
CA VAL A 221 1.71 -1.69 -10.68
C VAL A 221 3.19 -1.59 -11.07
N CYS A 222 3.80 -2.70 -11.48
CA CYS A 222 5.19 -2.75 -11.89
C CYS A 222 5.44 -2.29 -13.33
N ASN A 223 4.41 -2.10 -14.17
CA ASN A 223 4.57 -1.71 -15.58
C ASN A 223 4.95 -0.22 -15.70
N LEU A 224 6.21 0.07 -15.37
CA LEU A 224 6.78 1.42 -15.33
C LEU A 224 7.17 1.95 -16.71
N THR A 225 7.33 1.07 -17.71
CA THR A 225 7.57 1.49 -19.09
C THR A 225 6.24 1.88 -19.75
N PRO A 226 6.08 3.12 -20.24
CA PRO A 226 4.89 3.50 -20.99
C PRO A 226 4.79 2.61 -22.23
N ARG A 227 3.65 1.94 -22.39
CA ARG A 227 3.34 1.24 -23.64
C ARG A 227 3.24 2.28 -24.75
N LYS A 228 4.02 2.08 -25.80
CA LYS A 228 3.87 2.84 -27.04
C LYS A 228 2.53 2.53 -27.69
#